data_AF-A0A1F6Q836-F1
#
_entry.id   AF-A0A1F6Q836-F1
#
_cell.length_a   1.000
_cell.length_b   1.000
_cell.length_c   1.000
_cell.angle_alpha   90.00
_cell.angle_beta   90.00
_cell.angle_gamma   90.00
#
_symmetry.space_group_name_H-M   'P 1'
#
loop_
_entity.id
_entity.type
_entity.pdbx_description
1 polymer ?
#
loop_
_entity_poly.entity_id
_entity_poly.type
_entity_poly.pdbx_seq_one_letter_code
_entity_poly.pdbx_strand_id
1 'polypeptide(L)'
;MLNINFISLQNNSLQRKAAPLERAGILNIPRLRNLTHDTVSFKGLTPDKLKEFPDIYAYASLSKLPLSQYNSPDEIQNLAKEKLKGLINLEQYKIPDPEHTEDSDARIKKLEEWKQYITKENILTKDNPALGCIIFSAIIKDLKPNNRKQPEVLDKRALADTIGELRDATKKGGRLDFNFINKYKQNLVKGLSGLENQDVSSEAGVMTGWVRIPSKKNDPENFEANVKKMQALSCETWCTKGEGHARAYLEEGDDHLYIENGKTKVSISFKNDTISEFEDVRNNNKIPVQYIDVVKNYIKENNFKGGEKEIQQAEEAKIRFDKAKINLEPFIANNDYSAVFEHFGMVTKKLDDGKVEISAYIQPDEHFTYEDLGIKENDLFKIIKKINRGVKFRDIPIKDLGQLTEIGGDAYFANSQVENLGQLKTIKGIVYFNHSKIKNLGQLTTIGLDAHFGESQIKHLGKLTTIGKTAYFANSQVENLGQLKTIGEYAYFSDSKVKDLGQLTKIGKSVWFSNSQIESLGQLTTIGKDADFSTSRIKDLGKLEYIGGDVYFDSKTKGLDFSKVYIKGKFYEFDAEGKEKEIFKPCLNRPDGK
;
A
#
# COMPACT_ATOMS: atom_id res chain seq x y z
N MET A 1 -38.89 -17.82 67.67
CA MET A 1 -37.69 -17.07 67.29
C MET A 1 -37.55 -17.14 65.77
N LEU A 2 -37.68 -15.97 65.14
CA LEU A 2 -37.27 -15.56 63.78
C LEU A 2 -37.65 -16.44 62.57
N ASN A 3 -38.75 -16.01 61.93
CA ASN A 3 -39.05 -16.19 60.51
C ASN A 3 -38.08 -15.36 59.66
N ILE A 4 -37.47 -15.92 58.61
CA ILE A 4 -36.81 -15.15 57.54
C ILE A 4 -37.33 -15.65 56.19
N ASN A 5 -37.98 -14.72 55.49
CA ASN A 5 -38.60 -14.88 54.18
C ASN A 5 -37.56 -15.00 53.05
N PHE A 6 -37.91 -15.82 52.06
CA PHE A 6 -37.41 -15.75 50.69
C PHE A 6 -37.89 -14.46 50.02
N ILE A 7 -36.97 -13.73 49.37
CA ILE A 7 -37.31 -12.67 48.40
C ILE A 7 -36.49 -12.88 47.13
N SER A 8 -37.19 -12.99 46.01
CA SER A 8 -36.67 -12.90 44.64
C SER A 8 -36.15 -11.50 44.35
N LEU A 9 -34.97 -11.40 43.74
CA LEU A 9 -34.52 -10.16 43.12
C LEU A 9 -34.86 -10.18 41.64
N GLN A 10 -36.01 -9.59 41.32
CA GLN A 10 -36.34 -9.11 40.00
C GLN A 10 -35.40 -7.96 39.62
N ASN A 11 -34.88 -8.04 38.39
CA ASN A 11 -34.30 -6.93 37.66
C ASN A 11 -35.28 -5.74 37.64
N ASN A 12 -34.90 -4.65 38.30
CA ASN A 12 -35.52 -3.35 38.08
C ASN A 12 -34.48 -2.36 37.62
N SER A 13 -34.69 -1.90 36.39
CA SER A 13 -34.05 -0.77 35.74
C SER A 13 -34.11 0.48 36.62
N LEU A 14 -32.97 0.95 37.10
CA LEU A 14 -32.83 2.30 37.60
C LEU A 14 -32.24 3.17 36.50
N GLN A 15 -33.14 3.84 35.78
CA GLN A 15 -32.82 5.07 35.06
C GLN A 15 -32.19 6.07 36.04
N ARG A 16 -30.86 6.24 35.97
CA ARG A 16 -30.20 7.40 36.60
C ARG A 16 -30.21 8.55 35.59
N LYS A 17 -31.13 9.50 35.84
CA LYS A 17 -31.10 10.85 35.31
C LYS A 17 -29.70 11.46 35.50
N ALA A 18 -29.20 12.07 34.43
CA ALA A 18 -27.98 12.87 34.44
C ALA A 18 -28.10 13.99 35.49
N ALA A 19 -27.11 14.08 36.37
CA ALA A 19 -26.90 15.23 37.25
C ALA A 19 -25.83 16.16 36.64
N PRO A 20 -25.92 17.49 36.85
CA PRO A 20 -25.14 18.47 36.09
C PRO A 20 -23.66 18.46 36.47
N LEU A 21 -22.80 18.63 35.48
CA LEU A 21 -21.38 18.94 35.63
C LEU A 21 -21.18 20.34 36.23
N GLU A 22 -21.24 20.44 37.55
CA GLU A 22 -20.62 21.55 38.27
C GLU A 22 -19.88 21.02 39.50
N ARG A 23 -18.58 20.76 39.30
CA ARG A 23 -17.56 20.85 40.35
C ARG A 23 -16.22 21.09 39.65
N ALA A 24 -16.04 22.34 39.23
CA ALA A 24 -14.72 22.88 38.94
C ALA A 24 -13.91 22.88 40.24
N GLY A 25 -13.09 21.84 40.43
CA GLY A 25 -11.95 21.92 41.33
C GLY A 25 -11.01 22.97 40.78
N ILE A 26 -10.86 24.06 41.52
CA ILE A 26 -9.99 25.19 41.20
C ILE A 26 -8.55 24.68 41.12
N LEU A 27 -8.08 24.40 39.90
CA LEU A 27 -6.65 24.34 39.60
C LEU A 27 -6.17 25.79 39.57
N ASN A 28 -5.35 26.16 40.56
CA ASN A 28 -4.67 27.45 40.63
C ASN A 28 -3.87 27.67 39.34
N ILE A 29 -4.40 28.48 38.44
CA ILE A 29 -3.68 29.04 37.31
C ILE A 29 -2.83 30.20 37.88
N PRO A 30 -1.48 30.17 37.80
CA PRO A 30 -0.70 31.33 38.14
C PRO A 30 -1.06 32.45 37.15
N ARG A 31 -1.64 33.55 37.66
CA ARG A 31 -1.77 34.80 36.91
C ARG A 31 -0.39 35.20 36.40
N LEU A 32 -0.27 35.41 35.08
CA LEU A 32 0.85 36.11 34.44
C LEU A 32 1.03 37.45 35.16
N ARG A 33 2.02 37.52 36.07
CA ARG A 33 2.54 38.81 36.55
C ARG A 33 3.46 39.32 35.45
N ASN A 34 3.25 40.59 35.07
CA ASN A 34 4.20 41.34 34.25
C ASN A 34 5.58 41.27 34.91
N LEU A 35 6.46 40.44 34.34
CA LEU A 35 7.88 40.44 34.68
C LEU A 35 8.50 41.63 33.95
N THR A 36 8.96 42.60 34.74
CA THR A 36 9.91 43.62 34.31
C THR A 36 11.14 42.91 33.72
N HIS A 37 11.51 43.29 32.50
CA HIS A 37 12.59 42.65 31.75
C HIS A 37 13.94 43.06 32.34
N ASP A 38 14.58 42.14 33.07
CA ASP A 38 16.04 42.17 33.20
C ASP A 38 16.64 41.51 31.95
N THR A 39 17.19 42.33 31.05
CA THR A 39 17.97 41.85 29.91
C THR A 39 19.31 41.29 30.38
N VAL A 40 19.29 40.04 30.84
CA VAL A 40 20.50 39.20 30.93
C VAL A 40 20.51 38.31 29.69
N SER A 41 21.44 38.56 28.76
CA SER A 41 21.60 37.70 27.58
C SER A 41 22.13 36.33 28.03
N PHE A 42 21.25 35.34 28.14
CA PHE A 42 21.67 33.96 28.26
C PHE A 42 22.00 33.43 26.87
N LYS A 43 23.24 32.98 26.65
CA LYS A 43 23.62 32.23 25.44
C LYS A 43 22.80 30.93 25.37
N GLY A 44 21.76 30.91 24.53
CA GLY A 44 21.03 29.72 24.11
C GLY A 44 20.13 29.06 25.17
N LEU A 45 19.02 28.47 24.73
CA LEU A 45 18.19 27.58 25.55
C LEU A 45 18.91 26.25 25.80
N THR A 46 18.63 25.65 26.96
CA THR A 46 19.06 24.30 27.31
C THR A 46 17.84 23.41 27.55
N PRO A 47 17.99 22.07 27.43
CA PRO A 47 16.91 21.13 27.78
C PRO A 47 16.33 21.36 29.17
N ASP A 48 17.17 21.64 30.17
CA ASP A 48 16.72 21.84 31.55
C ASP A 48 15.82 23.07 31.71
N LYS A 49 16.13 24.17 31.01
CA LYS A 49 15.27 25.38 30.99
C LYS A 49 13.90 25.13 30.35
N LEU A 50 13.79 24.13 29.47
CA LEU A 50 12.54 23.80 28.81
C LEU A 50 11.70 22.75 29.56
N LYS A 51 12.23 22.10 30.61
CA LYS A 51 11.48 21.08 31.37
C LYS A 51 10.23 21.63 32.05
N GLU A 52 10.20 22.92 32.38
CA GLU A 52 9.02 23.62 32.92
C GLU A 52 7.91 23.83 31.86
N PHE A 53 8.25 23.67 30.58
CA PHE A 53 7.36 23.82 29.42
C PHE A 53 7.30 22.51 28.62
N PRO A 54 6.64 21.46 29.13
CA PRO A 54 6.73 20.10 28.60
C PRO A 54 6.36 20.00 27.11
N ASP A 55 5.36 20.76 26.66
CA ASP A 55 4.92 20.73 25.26
C ASP A 55 5.94 21.38 24.31
N ILE A 56 6.59 22.48 24.75
CA ILE A 56 7.65 23.16 24.00
C ILE A 56 8.91 22.29 23.95
N TYR A 57 9.29 21.71 25.08
CA TYR A 57 10.38 20.75 25.17
C TYR A 57 10.15 19.54 24.25
N ALA A 58 8.94 18.99 24.26
CA ALA A 58 8.55 17.89 23.38
C ALA A 58 8.69 18.26 21.91
N TYR A 59 8.14 19.41 21.51
CA TYR A 59 8.21 19.88 20.13
C TYR A 59 9.65 20.08 19.68
N ALA A 60 10.47 20.73 20.51
CA ALA A 60 11.88 20.98 20.20
C ALA A 60 12.68 19.67 20.10
N SER A 61 12.44 18.72 21.00
CA SER A 61 13.11 17.41 21.02
C SER A 61 12.73 16.56 19.81
N LEU A 62 11.44 16.43 19.52
CA LEU A 62 10.93 15.63 18.39
C LEU A 62 11.31 16.25 17.04
N SER A 63 11.38 17.58 16.97
CA SER A 63 11.83 18.32 15.78
C SER A 63 13.36 18.44 15.69
N LYS A 64 14.11 17.95 16.68
CA LYS A 64 15.58 18.02 16.77
C LYS A 64 16.12 19.46 16.62
N LEU A 65 15.47 20.43 17.26
CA LEU A 65 15.86 21.83 17.16
C LEU A 65 17.22 22.10 17.85
N PRO A 66 18.10 22.90 17.25
CA PRO A 66 19.32 23.35 17.89
C PRO A 66 19.00 24.43 18.94
N LEU A 67 18.71 24.01 20.18
CA LEU A 67 18.25 24.91 21.26
C LEU A 67 19.16 26.11 21.52
N SER A 68 20.45 26.00 21.23
CA SER A 68 21.42 27.10 21.36
C SER A 68 21.12 28.31 20.48
N GLN A 69 20.31 28.15 19.43
CA GLN A 69 19.90 29.24 18.51
C GLN A 69 18.71 30.05 19.01
N TYR A 70 18.06 29.61 20.09
CA TYR A 70 16.86 30.24 20.63
C TYR A 70 17.16 30.85 21.99
N ASN A 71 16.59 32.02 22.26
CA ASN A 71 16.79 32.76 23.50
C ASN A 71 15.62 32.59 24.48
N SER A 72 14.42 32.23 24.00
CA SER A 72 13.24 32.04 24.84
C SER A 72 12.30 30.93 24.34
N PRO A 73 11.49 30.31 25.22
CA PRO A 73 10.46 29.35 24.81
C PRO A 73 9.44 29.95 23.82
N ASP A 74 9.19 31.26 23.89
CA ASP A 74 8.27 31.96 22.98
C ASP A 74 8.75 31.97 21.53
N GLU A 75 10.07 32.06 21.29
CA GLU A 75 10.63 31.93 19.94
C GLU A 75 10.32 30.55 19.34
N ILE A 76 10.37 29.49 20.16
CA ILE A 76 10.02 28.13 19.74
C ILE A 76 8.50 28.02 19.48
N GLN A 77 7.65 28.64 20.31
CA GLN A 77 6.20 28.68 20.05
C GLN A 77 5.86 29.42 18.76
N ASN A 78 6.52 30.55 18.47
CA ASN A 78 6.32 31.29 17.23
C ASN A 78 6.76 30.47 16.00
N LEU A 79 7.89 29.76 16.09
CA LEU A 79 8.31 28.82 15.06
C LEU A 79 7.27 27.72 14.84
N ALA A 80 6.77 27.12 15.93
CA ALA A 80 5.72 26.10 15.84
C ALA A 80 4.42 26.67 15.25
N LYS A 81 4.09 27.93 15.52
CA LYS A 81 2.91 28.60 14.96
C LYS A 81 2.99 28.74 13.45
N GLU A 82 4.12 29.22 12.94
CA GLU A 82 4.33 29.34 11.48
C GLU A 82 4.34 27.96 10.81
N LYS A 83 4.98 26.97 11.43
CA LYS A 83 4.93 25.59 10.95
C LYS A 83 3.50 25.05 10.92
N LEU A 84 2.75 25.22 12.01
CA LEU A 84 1.37 24.73 12.12
C LEU A 84 0.47 25.37 11.05
N LYS A 85 0.59 26.67 10.80
CA LYS A 85 -0.13 27.36 9.71
C LYS A 85 0.12 26.70 8.36
N GLY A 86 1.37 26.33 8.06
CA GLY A 86 1.72 25.59 6.85
C GLY A 86 1.09 24.20 6.81
N LEU A 87 1.10 23.48 7.94
CA LEU A 87 0.54 22.12 8.04
C LEU A 87 -0.99 22.10 7.89
N ILE A 88 -1.72 23.09 8.41
CA ILE A 88 -3.19 23.13 8.36
C ILE A 88 -3.75 23.71 7.05
N ASN A 89 -2.89 23.98 6.07
CA ASN A 89 -3.32 24.28 4.71
C ASN A 89 -3.66 22.98 3.97
N LEU A 90 -4.91 22.54 4.07
CA LEU A 90 -5.28 21.16 3.75
C LEU A 90 -5.24 20.81 2.26
N GLU A 91 -5.31 21.80 1.37
CA GLU A 91 -5.28 21.61 -0.09
C GLU A 91 -4.06 20.78 -0.55
N GLN A 92 -2.94 20.89 0.16
CA GLN A 92 -1.72 20.14 -0.16
C GLN A 92 -1.84 18.62 0.05
N TYR A 93 -2.88 18.15 0.74
CA TYR A 93 -3.09 16.71 1.03
C TYR A 93 -4.12 16.04 0.13
N LYS A 94 -4.70 16.78 -0.83
CA LYS A 94 -5.61 16.22 -1.84
C LYS A 94 -4.90 15.15 -2.67
N ILE A 95 -5.65 14.13 -3.05
CA ILE A 95 -5.19 13.14 -4.03
C ILE A 95 -5.43 13.76 -5.41
N PRO A 96 -4.39 14.00 -6.23
CA PRO A 96 -4.52 14.70 -7.49
C PRO A 96 -5.14 13.85 -8.61
N ASP A 97 -5.35 12.56 -8.36
CA ASP A 97 -5.93 11.62 -9.31
C ASP A 97 -7.45 11.83 -9.45
N PRO A 98 -7.96 12.18 -10.65
CA PRO A 98 -9.39 12.39 -10.88
C PRO A 98 -10.24 11.14 -10.64
N GLU A 99 -9.66 9.94 -10.70
CA GLU A 99 -10.38 8.70 -10.41
C GLU A 99 -10.58 8.45 -8.91
N HIS A 100 -9.97 9.26 -8.03
CA HIS A 100 -9.97 9.08 -6.58
C HIS A 100 -10.46 10.34 -5.82
N THR A 101 -11.39 11.06 -6.42
CA THR A 101 -12.01 12.26 -5.81
C THR A 101 -12.70 11.96 -4.48
N GLU A 102 -13.43 10.85 -4.38
CA GLU A 102 -14.11 10.45 -3.14
C GLU A 102 -13.14 10.20 -1.97
N ASP A 103 -12.04 9.48 -2.23
CA ASP A 103 -10.98 9.25 -1.24
C ASP A 103 -10.30 10.56 -0.82
N SER A 104 -10.10 11.47 -1.79
CA SER A 104 -9.54 12.79 -1.56
C SER A 104 -10.44 13.63 -0.65
N ASP A 105 -11.74 13.68 -0.95
CA ASP A 105 -12.73 14.45 -0.19
C ASP A 105 -12.89 13.90 1.23
N ALA A 106 -12.96 12.58 1.38
CA ALA A 106 -12.99 11.92 2.69
C ALA A 106 -11.75 12.25 3.53
N ARG A 107 -10.56 12.28 2.91
CA ARG A 107 -9.31 12.66 3.59
C ARG A 107 -9.36 14.09 4.08
N ILE A 108 -9.76 15.03 3.23
CA ILE A 108 -9.83 16.46 3.59
C ILE A 108 -10.88 16.69 4.68
N LYS A 109 -12.04 16.05 4.61
CA LYS A 109 -13.08 16.11 5.66
C LYS A 109 -12.52 15.72 7.02
N LYS A 110 -11.83 14.58 7.13
CA LYS A 110 -11.20 14.14 8.39
C LYS A 110 -10.13 15.11 8.89
N LEU A 111 -9.30 15.65 7.99
CA LEU A 111 -8.29 16.65 8.38
C LEU A 111 -8.91 17.97 8.86
N GLU A 112 -10.04 18.39 8.30
CA GLU A 112 -10.75 19.58 8.76
C GLU A 112 -11.33 19.37 10.16
N GLU A 113 -11.87 18.17 10.47
CA GLU A 113 -12.28 17.81 11.85
C GLU A 113 -11.11 17.95 12.84
N TRP A 114 -9.95 17.39 12.50
CA TRP A 114 -8.72 17.51 13.30
C TRP A 114 -8.26 18.96 13.47
N LYS A 115 -8.23 19.73 12.37
CA LYS A 115 -7.83 21.13 12.35
C LYS A 115 -8.76 21.97 13.22
N GLN A 116 -10.07 21.83 13.05
CA GLN A 116 -11.07 22.54 13.85
C GLN A 116 -10.88 22.25 15.34
N TYR A 117 -10.76 20.97 15.71
CA TYR A 117 -10.59 20.60 17.10
C TYR A 117 -9.29 21.15 17.70
N ILE A 118 -8.15 20.97 17.01
CA ILE A 118 -6.83 21.39 17.52
C ILE A 118 -6.73 22.92 17.63
N THR A 119 -7.25 23.66 16.65
CA THR A 119 -7.01 25.12 16.54
C THR A 119 -8.07 25.97 17.21
N LYS A 120 -9.28 25.45 17.45
CA LYS A 120 -10.40 26.24 17.98
C LYS A 120 -11.02 25.65 19.24
N GLU A 121 -11.27 24.34 19.28
CA GLU A 121 -12.12 23.73 20.33
C GLU A 121 -11.33 23.21 21.53
N ASN A 122 -10.17 22.59 21.28
CA ASN A 122 -9.40 21.92 22.33
C ASN A 122 -8.59 22.94 23.15
N ILE A 123 -8.98 23.08 24.41
CA ILE A 123 -8.37 24.00 25.38
C ILE A 123 -6.88 23.77 25.61
N LEU A 124 -6.36 22.56 25.37
CA LEU A 124 -4.94 22.24 25.55
C LEU A 124 -4.08 22.70 24.38
N THR A 125 -4.66 22.85 23.18
CA THR A 125 -3.92 23.07 21.93
C THR A 125 -4.22 24.41 21.25
N LYS A 126 -5.41 25.00 21.47
CA LYS A 126 -5.85 26.22 20.77
C LYS A 126 -4.85 27.39 20.89
N ASP A 127 -4.23 27.52 22.06
CA ASP A 127 -3.24 28.57 22.37
C ASP A 127 -1.82 27.98 22.52
N ASN A 128 -1.60 26.76 22.04
CA ASN A 128 -0.34 26.02 22.20
C ASN A 128 0.11 25.42 20.86
N PRO A 129 0.69 26.26 19.98
CA PRO A 129 1.04 25.83 18.64
C PRO A 129 2.13 24.74 18.60
N ALA A 130 3.01 24.64 19.60
CA ALA A 130 3.96 23.54 19.75
C ALA A 130 3.25 22.19 19.86
N LEU A 131 2.28 22.08 20.78
CA LEU A 131 1.49 20.86 20.94
C LEU A 131 0.63 20.57 19.70
N GLY A 132 -0.03 21.60 19.15
CA GLY A 132 -0.78 21.49 17.90
C GLY A 132 0.08 20.98 16.74
N CYS A 133 1.31 21.46 16.61
CA CYS A 133 2.28 20.99 15.63
C CYS A 133 2.62 19.51 15.80
N ILE A 134 2.90 19.06 17.02
CA ILE A 134 3.23 17.65 17.30
C ILE A 134 2.09 16.75 16.85
N ILE A 135 0.86 17.08 17.26
CA ILE A 135 -0.33 16.28 16.96
C ILE A 135 -0.59 16.27 15.46
N PHE A 136 -0.69 17.44 14.83
CA PHE A 136 -1.04 17.53 13.41
C PHE A 136 0.03 16.87 12.54
N SER A 137 1.32 17.09 12.84
CA SER A 137 2.44 16.42 12.14
C SER A 137 2.35 14.90 12.24
N ALA A 138 1.87 14.36 13.37
CA ALA A 138 1.73 12.92 13.54
C ALA A 138 0.57 12.35 12.71
N ILE A 139 -0.56 13.05 12.63
CA ILE A 139 -1.74 12.64 11.85
C ILE A 139 -1.47 12.62 10.35
N ILE A 140 -0.73 13.60 9.82
CA ILE A 140 -0.45 13.71 8.38
C ILE A 140 0.76 12.89 7.91
N LYS A 141 1.55 12.32 8.82
CA LYS A 141 2.92 11.84 8.55
C LYS A 141 3.04 10.91 7.34
N ASP A 142 2.03 10.07 7.12
CA ASP A 142 2.04 9.06 6.07
C ASP A 142 1.12 9.39 4.88
N LEU A 143 0.50 10.56 4.87
CA LEU A 143 -0.35 11.02 3.76
C LEU A 143 0.56 11.46 2.62
N LYS A 144 0.37 10.86 1.43
CA LYS A 144 1.14 11.20 0.23
C LYS A 144 0.16 11.47 -0.92
N PRO A 145 0.56 12.30 -1.92
CA PRO A 145 -0.29 12.53 -3.10
C PRO A 145 -0.62 11.24 -3.85
N ASN A 146 0.27 10.24 -3.82
CA ASN A 146 0.15 9.00 -4.56
C ASN A 146 -0.36 7.82 -3.72
N ASN A 147 -0.95 8.06 -2.55
CA ASN A 147 -1.59 6.99 -1.78
C ASN A 147 -3.03 7.38 -1.44
N ARG A 148 -3.86 6.37 -1.17
CA ARG A 148 -5.26 6.53 -0.75
C ARG A 148 -5.43 6.45 0.79
N LYS A 149 -4.33 6.61 1.54
CA LYS A 149 -4.35 6.50 3.02
C LYS A 149 -5.25 7.56 3.64
N GLN A 150 -6.08 7.16 4.61
CA GLN A 150 -6.94 8.07 5.33
C GLN A 150 -6.30 8.49 6.67
N PRO A 151 -6.55 9.70 7.19
CA PRO A 151 -6.18 10.07 8.55
C PRO A 151 -6.96 9.23 9.57
N GLU A 152 -6.39 9.05 10.76
CA GLU A 152 -7.10 8.40 11.87
C GLU A 152 -8.34 9.21 12.27
N VAL A 153 -9.37 8.49 12.74
CA VAL A 153 -10.58 9.13 13.28
C VAL A 153 -10.22 9.94 14.52
N LEU A 154 -10.75 11.16 14.62
CA LEU A 154 -10.59 11.97 15.83
C LEU A 154 -11.47 11.44 16.96
N ASP A 155 -10.82 10.90 17.98
CA ASP A 155 -11.34 10.66 19.32
C ASP A 155 -10.69 11.60 20.35
N LYS A 156 -11.53 12.35 21.09
CA LYS A 156 -11.12 13.40 22.01
C LYS A 156 -10.47 12.84 23.29
N ARG A 157 -10.93 11.69 23.78
CA ARG A 157 -10.41 11.05 25.00
C ARG A 157 -9.06 10.42 24.72
N ALA A 158 -8.94 9.64 23.66
CA ALA A 158 -7.68 9.04 23.23
C ALA A 158 -6.59 10.11 22.98
N LEU A 159 -6.98 11.27 22.44
CA LEU A 159 -6.07 12.39 22.26
C LEU A 159 -5.60 12.97 23.60
N ALA A 160 -6.52 13.20 24.54
CA ALA A 160 -6.19 13.71 25.87
C ALA A 160 -5.24 12.75 26.63
N ASP A 161 -5.53 11.45 26.60
CA ASP A 161 -4.69 10.40 27.21
C ASP A 161 -3.28 10.40 26.59
N THR A 162 -3.20 10.50 25.26
CA THR A 162 -1.92 10.55 24.54
C THR A 162 -1.11 11.81 24.86
N ILE A 163 -1.77 12.97 25.02
CA ILE A 163 -1.12 14.21 25.46
C ILE A 163 -0.57 14.05 26.90
N GLY A 164 -1.32 13.40 27.78
CA GLY A 164 -0.87 13.06 29.13
C GLY A 164 0.40 12.20 29.10
N GLU A 165 0.38 11.10 28.34
CA GLU A 165 1.55 10.23 28.17
C GLU A 165 2.77 10.97 27.60
N LEU A 166 2.57 11.88 26.64
CA LEU A 166 3.65 12.70 26.09
C LEU A 166 4.29 13.56 27.19
N ARG A 167 3.48 14.27 27.98
CA ARG A 167 3.94 15.13 29.08
C ARG A 167 4.59 14.36 30.21
N ASP A 168 4.19 13.12 30.44
CA ASP A 168 4.87 12.25 31.40
C ASP A 168 6.20 11.74 30.85
N ALA A 169 6.26 11.43 29.56
CA ALA A 169 7.51 11.06 28.90
C ALA A 169 8.54 12.21 28.94
N THR A 170 8.13 13.48 28.89
CA THR A 170 9.05 14.62 29.03
C THR A 170 9.67 14.77 30.42
N LYS A 171 9.06 14.18 31.45
CA LYS A 171 9.60 14.20 32.82
C LYS A 171 10.70 13.15 33.02
N LYS A 172 10.74 12.10 32.19
CA LYS A 172 11.76 11.06 32.26
C LYS A 172 13.07 11.64 31.74
N GLY A 173 14.13 11.61 32.56
CA GLY A 173 15.44 12.11 32.15
C GLY A 173 15.97 11.41 30.90
N GLY A 174 16.77 12.11 30.08
CA GLY A 174 17.36 11.58 28.85
C GLY A 174 16.69 12.11 27.57
N ARG A 175 16.91 11.42 26.44
CA ARG A 175 16.33 11.79 25.14
C ARG A 175 14.86 11.38 25.09
N LEU A 176 13.98 12.31 24.76
CA LEU A 176 12.57 12.01 24.52
C LEU A 176 12.40 11.08 23.31
N ASP A 177 11.91 9.87 23.55
CA ASP A 177 11.51 8.91 22.52
C ASP A 177 10.01 8.67 22.62
N PHE A 178 9.23 9.38 21.79
CA PHE A 178 7.78 9.33 21.81
C PHE A 178 7.21 9.32 20.40
N ASN A 179 6.49 8.26 20.04
CA ASN A 179 5.79 8.16 18.78
C ASN A 179 4.29 8.45 18.98
N PHE A 180 3.90 9.70 18.74
CA PHE A 180 2.57 10.20 19.03
C PHE A 180 1.47 9.42 18.32
N ILE A 181 1.62 9.13 17.01
CA ILE A 181 0.58 8.44 16.24
C ILE A 181 0.40 6.99 16.73
N ASN A 182 1.47 6.29 17.10
CA ASN A 182 1.38 4.93 17.62
C ASN A 182 0.66 4.91 18.98
N LYS A 183 1.00 5.85 19.86
CA LYS A 183 0.34 6.00 21.17
C LYS A 183 -1.13 6.38 21.03
N TYR A 184 -1.42 7.30 20.10
CA TYR A 184 -2.78 7.67 19.77
C TYR A 184 -3.62 6.48 19.30
N LYS A 185 -3.11 5.68 18.36
CA LYS A 185 -3.80 4.46 17.88
C LYS A 185 -4.05 3.46 19.01
N GLN A 186 -3.08 3.28 19.92
CA GLN A 186 -3.25 2.40 21.09
C GLN A 186 -4.39 2.90 21.98
N ASN A 187 -4.41 4.19 22.32
CA ASN A 187 -5.46 4.78 23.15
C ASN A 187 -6.82 4.81 22.45
N LEU A 188 -6.84 4.96 21.13
CA LEU A 188 -8.04 4.91 20.31
C LEU A 188 -8.67 3.51 20.36
N VAL A 189 -7.87 2.46 20.11
CA VAL A 189 -8.34 1.06 20.20
C VAL A 189 -8.78 0.75 21.63
N LYS A 190 -8.00 1.17 22.63
CA LYS A 190 -8.30 0.97 24.05
C LYS A 190 -9.67 1.55 24.42
N GLY A 191 -9.92 2.82 24.12
CA GLY A 191 -11.17 3.50 24.46
C GLY A 191 -12.38 3.00 23.67
N LEU A 192 -12.22 2.70 22.39
CA LEU A 192 -13.33 2.28 21.52
C LEU A 192 -13.71 0.81 21.67
N SER A 193 -12.74 -0.07 21.95
CA SER A 193 -13.00 -1.50 22.12
C SER A 193 -13.72 -1.83 23.43
N GLY A 194 -13.52 -1.02 24.47
CA GLY A 194 -14.00 -1.31 25.82
C GLY A 194 -13.23 -2.44 26.52
N LEU A 195 -12.13 -2.91 25.93
CA LEU A 195 -11.28 -3.98 26.47
C LEU A 195 -10.30 -3.49 27.55
N GLU A 196 -10.56 -2.34 28.18
CA GLU A 196 -9.63 -1.66 29.10
C GLU A 196 -9.37 -2.45 30.40
N ASN A 197 -10.24 -3.40 30.77
CA ASN A 197 -10.21 -4.10 32.07
C ASN A 197 -10.65 -5.59 32.02
N GLN A 198 -10.56 -6.27 30.88
CA GLN A 198 -10.75 -7.72 30.90
C GLN A 198 -9.46 -8.36 31.43
N ASP A 199 -9.50 -8.83 32.68
CA ASP A 199 -8.55 -9.81 33.21
C ASP A 199 -8.54 -10.99 32.25
N VAL A 200 -7.49 -11.14 31.46
CA VAL A 200 -7.28 -12.35 30.70
C VAL A 200 -5.96 -12.93 31.15
N SER A 201 -6.01 -14.21 31.54
CA SER A 201 -4.87 -15.05 31.89
C SER A 201 -3.63 -14.71 31.06
N SER A 202 -2.45 -14.81 31.68
CA SER A 202 -1.11 -14.49 31.14
C SER A 202 -0.78 -15.00 29.71
N GLU A 203 -1.64 -15.84 29.12
CA GLU A 203 -1.53 -16.42 27.78
C GLU A 203 -2.23 -15.60 26.66
N ALA A 204 -3.25 -14.77 26.95
CA ALA A 204 -4.07 -14.13 25.91
C ALA A 204 -3.65 -12.70 25.48
N GLY A 205 -2.66 -12.10 26.16
CA GLY A 205 -2.19 -10.75 25.86
C GLY A 205 -3.12 -9.62 26.33
N VAL A 206 -2.64 -8.37 26.25
CA VAL A 206 -3.36 -7.17 26.70
C VAL A 206 -4.28 -6.66 25.59
N MET A 207 -5.53 -6.28 25.87
CA MET A 207 -6.52 -5.83 24.86
C MET A 207 -6.85 -6.91 23.82
N THR A 208 -7.31 -8.07 24.29
CA THR A 208 -7.74 -9.20 23.45
C THR A 208 -9.19 -9.54 23.76
N GLY A 209 -10.04 -9.70 22.74
CA GLY A 209 -11.44 -10.05 22.91
C GLY A 209 -12.33 -9.66 21.72
N TRP A 210 -13.60 -10.05 21.79
CA TRP A 210 -14.62 -9.69 20.82
C TRP A 210 -15.22 -8.31 21.10
N VAL A 211 -15.37 -7.51 20.06
CA VAL A 211 -16.03 -6.19 20.10
C VAL A 211 -17.21 -6.21 19.15
N ARG A 212 -18.42 -6.06 19.70
CA ARG A 212 -19.63 -5.82 18.89
C ARG A 212 -19.73 -4.35 18.53
N ILE A 213 -20.06 -4.09 17.28
CA ILE A 213 -20.37 -2.77 16.71
C ILE A 213 -21.82 -2.83 16.22
N PRO A 214 -22.76 -2.25 16.98
CA PRO A 214 -24.17 -2.31 16.62
C PRO A 214 -24.49 -1.58 15.33
N SER A 215 -25.42 -2.16 14.57
CA SER A 215 -26.04 -1.58 13.38
C SER A 215 -26.96 -0.42 13.69
N LYS A 216 -27.39 0.29 12.64
CA LYS A 216 -28.44 1.31 12.69
C LYS A 216 -29.75 0.80 13.29
N LYS A 217 -30.08 -0.48 13.03
CA LYS A 217 -31.27 -1.13 13.57
C LYS A 217 -31.16 -1.34 15.08
N ASN A 218 -30.00 -1.77 15.55
CA ASN A 218 -29.79 -2.18 16.94
C ASN A 218 -29.36 -1.03 17.86
N ASP A 219 -28.80 0.06 17.32
CA ASP A 219 -28.40 1.26 18.07
C ASP A 219 -28.48 2.54 17.18
N PRO A 220 -29.70 2.99 16.82
CA PRO A 220 -29.88 4.14 15.93
C PRO A 220 -29.36 5.45 16.52
N GLU A 221 -29.42 5.60 17.84
CA GLU A 221 -29.02 6.84 18.53
C GLU A 221 -27.51 7.09 18.45
N ASN A 222 -26.70 6.03 18.48
CA ASN A 222 -25.24 6.12 18.41
C ASN A 222 -24.69 5.68 17.06
N PHE A 223 -25.53 5.59 16.02
CA PHE A 223 -25.13 5.06 14.71
C PHE A 223 -23.88 5.72 14.14
N GLU A 224 -23.80 7.06 14.16
CA GLU A 224 -22.62 7.79 13.66
C GLU A 224 -21.36 7.55 14.51
N ALA A 225 -21.51 7.31 15.81
CA ALA A 225 -20.40 6.90 16.67
C ALA A 225 -19.96 5.45 16.35
N ASN A 226 -20.91 4.56 16.04
CA ASN A 226 -20.63 3.18 15.64
C ASN A 226 -19.93 3.12 14.27
N VAL A 227 -20.31 3.97 13.31
CA VAL A 227 -19.57 4.13 12.04
C VAL A 227 -18.12 4.56 12.29
N LYS A 228 -17.90 5.56 13.15
CA LYS A 228 -16.54 5.99 13.53
C LYS A 228 -15.75 4.89 14.25
N LYS A 229 -16.42 4.13 15.12
CA LYS A 229 -15.85 2.96 15.80
C LYS A 229 -15.44 1.87 14.81
N MET A 230 -16.28 1.57 13.83
CA MET A 230 -15.99 0.62 12.75
C MET A 230 -14.76 1.07 11.96
N GLN A 231 -14.69 2.33 11.52
CA GLN A 231 -13.53 2.85 10.81
C GLN A 231 -12.24 2.74 11.63
N ALA A 232 -12.29 3.09 12.92
CA ALA A 232 -11.13 3.05 13.79
C ALA A 232 -10.62 1.62 14.02
N LEU A 233 -11.52 0.68 14.31
CA LEU A 233 -11.18 -0.69 14.67
C LEU A 233 -11.00 -1.64 13.48
N SER A 234 -11.47 -1.29 12.28
CA SER A 234 -11.26 -2.11 11.07
C SER A 234 -9.78 -2.32 10.75
N CYS A 235 -9.45 -3.41 10.07
CA CYS A 235 -8.11 -3.63 9.52
C CYS A 235 -7.81 -2.62 8.39
N GLU A 236 -6.53 -2.29 8.17
CA GLU A 236 -6.11 -1.34 7.12
C GLU A 236 -6.42 -1.84 5.70
N THR A 237 -6.55 -3.15 5.52
CA THR A 237 -6.87 -3.81 4.24
C THR A 237 -8.36 -3.84 3.93
N TRP A 238 -9.22 -3.49 4.89
CA TRP A 238 -10.67 -3.58 4.74
C TRP A 238 -11.27 -2.27 4.22
N CYS A 239 -12.26 -2.39 3.34
CA CYS A 239 -12.97 -1.25 2.78
C CYS A 239 -13.72 -0.43 3.85
N THR A 240 -14.08 -1.05 4.98
CA THR A 240 -14.73 -0.46 6.16
C THR A 240 -13.86 0.53 6.93
N LYS A 241 -12.58 0.71 6.57
CA LYS A 241 -11.81 1.93 6.92
C LYS A 241 -12.43 3.20 6.32
N GLY A 242 -13.03 3.08 5.15
CA GLY A 242 -13.78 4.12 4.47
C GLY A 242 -15.15 4.35 5.13
N GLU A 243 -15.57 5.61 5.20
CA GLU A 243 -16.83 6.00 5.88
C GLU A 243 -18.06 5.42 5.16
N GLY A 244 -18.07 5.44 3.82
CA GLY A 244 -19.18 4.92 3.02
C GLY A 244 -19.43 3.44 3.25
N HIS A 245 -18.38 2.61 3.20
CA HIS A 245 -18.49 1.18 3.44
C HIS A 245 -18.81 0.85 4.90
N ALA A 246 -18.16 1.49 5.87
CA ALA A 246 -18.49 1.30 7.29
C ALA A 246 -19.97 1.57 7.57
N ARG A 247 -20.52 2.63 6.97
CA ARG A 247 -21.95 2.95 7.07
C ARG A 247 -22.81 1.90 6.39
N ALA A 248 -22.53 1.57 5.14
CA ALA A 248 -23.32 0.59 4.39
C ALA A 248 -23.42 -0.76 5.11
N TYR A 249 -22.31 -1.26 5.65
CA TYR A 249 -22.29 -2.49 6.43
C TYR A 249 -23.18 -2.39 7.68
N LEU A 250 -23.01 -1.33 8.48
CA LEU A 250 -23.80 -1.12 9.69
C LEU A 250 -25.27 -0.73 9.42
N GLU A 251 -25.65 -0.41 8.18
CA GLU A 251 -27.05 -0.30 7.78
C GLU A 251 -27.71 -1.67 7.58
N GLU A 252 -26.94 -2.70 7.21
CA GLU A 252 -27.44 -4.06 6.97
C GLU A 252 -27.47 -4.94 8.23
N GLY A 253 -26.50 -4.76 9.12
CA GLY A 253 -26.40 -5.54 10.34
C GLY A 253 -25.17 -5.22 11.19
N ASP A 254 -25.10 -5.86 12.35
CA ASP A 254 -24.00 -5.62 13.29
C ASP A 254 -22.68 -6.17 12.72
N ASP A 255 -21.57 -5.64 13.22
CA ASP A 255 -20.25 -6.23 12.98
C ASP A 255 -19.60 -6.65 14.28
N HIS A 256 -18.87 -7.75 14.24
CA HIS A 256 -18.20 -8.34 15.40
C HIS A 256 -16.73 -8.52 15.07
N LEU A 257 -15.88 -7.81 15.80
CA LEU A 257 -14.44 -7.78 15.56
C LEU A 257 -13.71 -8.57 16.65
N TYR A 258 -12.88 -9.54 16.25
CA TYR A 258 -11.92 -10.15 17.16
C TYR A 258 -10.63 -9.35 17.15
N ILE A 259 -10.28 -8.80 18.32
CA ILE A 259 -9.06 -8.04 18.54
C ILE A 259 -8.10 -8.90 19.37
N GLU A 260 -6.84 -8.96 18.97
CA GLU A 260 -5.77 -9.62 19.71
C GLU A 260 -4.58 -8.66 19.83
N ASN A 261 -4.15 -8.40 21.07
CA ASN A 261 -3.07 -7.45 21.35
C ASN A 261 -3.30 -6.07 20.70
N GLY A 262 -4.53 -5.58 20.74
CA GLY A 262 -4.93 -4.30 20.15
C GLY A 262 -4.94 -4.25 18.62
N LYS A 263 -4.87 -5.40 17.94
CA LYS A 263 -4.99 -5.50 16.47
C LYS A 263 -6.16 -6.39 16.09
N THR A 264 -7.00 -5.91 15.19
CA THR A 264 -8.12 -6.68 14.65
C THR A 264 -7.62 -7.80 13.73
N LYS A 265 -8.14 -9.01 13.95
CA LYS A 265 -7.73 -10.25 13.29
C LYS A 265 -8.84 -10.87 12.45
N VAL A 266 -10.07 -10.76 12.91
CA VAL A 266 -11.26 -11.36 12.30
C VAL A 266 -12.44 -10.39 12.38
N SER A 267 -13.24 -10.31 11.32
CA SER A 267 -14.58 -9.71 11.30
C SER A 267 -15.63 -10.80 11.12
N ILE A 268 -16.79 -10.63 11.74
CA ILE A 268 -18.03 -11.35 11.43
C ILE A 268 -19.11 -10.30 11.20
N SER A 269 -19.46 -10.11 9.93
CA SER A 269 -20.46 -9.11 9.54
C SER A 269 -21.81 -9.78 9.34
N PHE A 270 -22.87 -9.07 9.72
CA PHE A 270 -24.24 -9.58 9.67
C PHE A 270 -25.06 -8.82 8.62
N LYS A 271 -26.04 -9.53 8.04
CA LYS A 271 -27.14 -8.96 7.27
C LYS A 271 -28.45 -9.52 7.80
N ASN A 272 -29.34 -8.65 8.27
CA ASN A 272 -30.62 -9.06 8.85
C ASN A 272 -30.49 -10.16 9.94
N ASP A 273 -29.58 -9.96 10.90
CA ASP A 273 -29.35 -10.87 12.04
C ASP A 273 -28.82 -12.27 11.67
N THR A 274 -28.34 -12.45 10.43
CA THR A 274 -27.64 -13.66 9.97
C THR A 274 -26.21 -13.31 9.55
N ILE A 275 -25.24 -14.16 9.86
CA ILE A 275 -23.86 -14.01 9.42
C ILE A 275 -23.84 -14.02 7.89
N SER A 276 -23.29 -12.96 7.31
CA SER A 276 -23.18 -12.82 5.85
C SER A 276 -21.73 -12.95 5.37
N GLU A 277 -20.75 -12.62 6.21
CA GLU A 277 -19.36 -12.51 5.79
C GLU A 277 -18.41 -12.74 6.98
N PHE A 278 -17.26 -13.35 6.67
CA PHE A 278 -16.09 -13.42 7.55
C PHE A 278 -14.92 -12.76 6.85
N GLU A 279 -14.17 -11.92 7.54
CA GLU A 279 -12.96 -11.32 6.97
C GLU A 279 -11.74 -11.52 7.86
N ASP A 280 -10.61 -11.86 7.22
CA ASP A 280 -9.29 -11.85 7.85
C ASP A 280 -8.50 -10.60 7.41
N VAL A 281 -7.31 -10.42 7.97
CA VAL A 281 -6.44 -9.25 7.67
C VAL A 281 -6.00 -9.14 6.19
N ARG A 282 -6.23 -10.15 5.36
CA ARG A 282 -5.94 -10.20 3.92
C ARG A 282 -7.16 -9.84 3.07
N ASN A 283 -8.34 -9.66 3.68
CA ASN A 283 -9.58 -9.30 2.99
C ASN A 283 -9.96 -10.34 1.91
N ASN A 284 -10.16 -11.59 2.34
CA ASN A 284 -10.26 -12.76 1.48
C ASN A 284 -11.53 -13.59 1.68
N ASN A 285 -12.50 -13.11 2.46
CA ASN A 285 -13.77 -13.80 2.74
C ASN A 285 -13.61 -15.16 3.45
N LYS A 286 -12.58 -15.32 4.30
CA LYS A 286 -12.28 -16.59 4.97
C LYS A 286 -12.08 -16.41 6.46
N ILE A 287 -12.39 -17.48 7.20
CA ILE A 287 -12.00 -17.60 8.60
C ILE A 287 -10.53 -18.03 8.65
N PRO A 288 -9.63 -17.26 9.29
CA PRO A 288 -8.24 -17.65 9.40
C PRO A 288 -8.10 -18.88 10.30
N VAL A 289 -7.38 -19.90 9.84
CA VAL A 289 -7.27 -21.21 10.50
C VAL A 289 -6.79 -21.11 11.96
N GLN A 290 -5.99 -20.10 12.28
CA GLN A 290 -5.47 -19.87 13.64
C GLN A 290 -6.58 -19.46 14.64
N TYR A 291 -7.69 -18.92 14.15
CA TYR A 291 -8.78 -18.37 14.96
C TYR A 291 -10.10 -19.14 14.80
N ILE A 292 -10.12 -20.29 14.10
CA ILE A 292 -11.36 -21.04 13.86
C ILE A 292 -12.06 -21.46 15.16
N ASP A 293 -11.30 -21.92 16.16
CA ASP A 293 -11.88 -22.32 17.45
C ASP A 293 -12.47 -21.12 18.21
N VAL A 294 -11.79 -19.97 18.16
CA VAL A 294 -12.25 -18.71 18.75
C VAL A 294 -13.57 -18.27 18.10
N VAL A 295 -13.65 -18.32 16.77
CA VAL A 295 -14.84 -17.96 16.00
C VAL A 295 -16.00 -18.90 16.29
N LYS A 296 -15.77 -20.22 16.25
CA LYS A 296 -16.80 -21.23 16.52
C LYS A 296 -17.38 -21.10 17.92
N ASN A 297 -16.53 -20.95 18.92
CA ASN A 297 -16.97 -20.78 20.31
C ASN A 297 -17.83 -19.52 20.44
N TYR A 298 -17.40 -18.41 19.84
CA TYR A 298 -18.16 -17.16 19.87
C TYR A 298 -19.53 -17.28 19.20
N ILE A 299 -19.60 -17.90 18.02
CA ILE A 299 -20.86 -18.13 17.31
C ILE A 299 -21.82 -18.99 18.14
N LYS A 300 -21.30 -20.07 18.73
CA LYS A 300 -22.08 -20.99 19.56
C LYS A 300 -22.60 -20.33 20.83
N GLU A 301 -21.76 -19.60 21.55
CA GLU A 301 -22.13 -18.92 22.80
C GLU A 301 -23.22 -17.86 22.59
N ASN A 302 -23.21 -17.19 21.44
CA ASN A 302 -24.17 -16.14 21.09
C ASN A 302 -25.37 -16.66 20.28
N ASN A 303 -25.40 -17.96 19.93
CA ASN A 303 -26.43 -18.58 19.09
C ASN A 303 -26.64 -17.84 17.75
N PHE A 304 -25.56 -17.44 17.09
CA PHE A 304 -25.64 -16.81 15.77
C PHE A 304 -26.03 -17.82 14.69
N LYS A 305 -26.66 -17.31 13.61
CA LYS A 305 -27.15 -18.10 12.47
C LYS A 305 -26.31 -17.79 11.24
N GLY A 306 -26.12 -18.78 10.36
CA GLY A 306 -25.37 -18.60 9.12
C GLY A 306 -23.88 -18.87 9.28
N GLY A 307 -23.17 -18.91 8.15
CA GLY A 307 -21.72 -19.14 8.10
C GLY A 307 -21.30 -20.61 8.24
N GLU A 308 -22.24 -21.57 8.23
CA GLU A 308 -21.95 -22.99 8.47
C GLU A 308 -20.99 -23.57 7.42
N LYS A 309 -21.10 -23.11 6.17
CA LYS A 309 -20.22 -23.54 5.07
C LYS A 309 -18.78 -23.04 5.27
N GLU A 310 -18.62 -21.76 5.60
CA GLU A 310 -17.32 -21.12 5.82
C GLU A 310 -16.62 -21.72 7.03
N ILE A 311 -17.37 -22.04 8.08
CA ILE A 311 -16.88 -22.77 9.26
C ILE A 311 -16.37 -24.15 8.85
N GLN A 312 -17.17 -24.94 8.12
CA GLN A 312 -16.76 -26.27 7.68
C GLN A 312 -15.47 -26.22 6.84
N GLN A 313 -15.39 -25.28 5.90
CA GLN A 313 -14.19 -25.11 5.06
C GLN A 313 -12.95 -24.77 5.90
N ALA A 314 -13.10 -23.90 6.89
CA ALA A 314 -12.01 -23.52 7.78
C ALA A 314 -11.59 -24.65 8.73
N GLU A 315 -12.52 -25.50 9.19
CA GLU A 315 -12.22 -26.71 9.97
C GLU A 315 -11.42 -27.72 9.15
N GLU A 316 -11.83 -27.99 7.91
CA GLU A 316 -11.10 -28.86 7.00
C GLU A 316 -9.69 -28.32 6.70
N ALA A 317 -9.57 -27.00 6.52
CA ALA A 317 -8.29 -26.32 6.36
C ALA A 317 -7.41 -26.41 7.61
N LYS A 318 -8.01 -26.31 8.81
CA LYS A 318 -7.29 -26.43 10.09
C LYS A 318 -6.64 -27.81 10.24
N ILE A 319 -7.33 -28.88 9.83
CA ILE A 319 -6.76 -30.24 9.84
C ILE A 319 -5.52 -30.32 8.95
N ARG A 320 -5.58 -29.75 7.74
CA ARG A 320 -4.43 -29.71 6.82
C ARG A 320 -3.29 -28.85 7.38
N PHE A 321 -3.62 -27.71 7.97
CA PHE A 321 -2.67 -26.80 8.61
C PHE A 321 -1.91 -27.48 9.76
N ASP A 322 -2.61 -28.12 10.70
CA ASP A 322 -1.99 -28.78 11.84
C ASP A 322 -1.08 -29.94 11.40
N LYS A 323 -1.55 -30.73 10.42
CA LYS A 323 -0.76 -31.79 9.82
C LYS A 323 0.50 -31.25 9.14
N ALA A 324 0.39 -30.15 8.39
CA ALA A 324 1.54 -29.52 7.74
C ALA A 324 2.54 -29.00 8.78
N LYS A 325 2.06 -28.32 9.82
CA LYS A 325 2.91 -27.76 10.89
C LYS A 325 3.76 -28.83 11.57
N ILE A 326 3.16 -29.97 11.94
CA ILE A 326 3.87 -31.10 12.55
C ILE A 326 4.90 -31.70 11.58
N ASN A 327 4.52 -31.94 10.32
CA ASN A 327 5.40 -32.57 9.35
C ASN A 327 6.58 -31.68 8.95
N LEU A 328 6.40 -30.36 8.97
CA LEU A 328 7.40 -29.40 8.52
C LEU A 328 8.34 -28.94 9.63
N GLU A 329 7.97 -29.07 10.91
CA GLU A 329 8.79 -28.68 12.06
C GLU A 329 10.26 -29.13 11.97
N PRO A 330 10.59 -30.41 11.71
CA PRO A 330 11.99 -30.85 11.61
C PRO A 330 12.72 -30.22 10.41
N PHE A 331 12.03 -29.97 9.31
CA PHE A 331 12.64 -29.36 8.11
C PHE A 331 12.91 -27.88 8.33
N ILE A 332 11.98 -27.16 8.97
CA ILE A 332 12.14 -25.75 9.32
C ILE A 332 13.31 -25.57 10.29
N ALA A 333 13.39 -26.40 11.34
CA ALA A 333 14.47 -26.33 12.33
C ALA A 333 15.86 -26.54 11.70
N ASN A 334 15.95 -27.37 10.65
CA ASN A 334 17.19 -27.65 9.94
C ASN A 334 17.40 -26.77 8.69
N ASN A 335 16.52 -25.81 8.39
CA ASN A 335 16.49 -25.03 7.15
C ASN A 335 16.48 -25.89 5.87
N ASP A 336 15.88 -27.08 5.92
CA ASP A 336 15.71 -27.95 4.76
C ASP A 336 14.48 -27.53 3.95
N TYR A 337 14.62 -26.42 3.25
CA TYR A 337 13.53 -25.87 2.43
C TYR A 337 13.23 -26.73 1.18
N SER A 338 14.13 -27.64 0.78
CA SER A 338 13.83 -28.59 -0.30
C SER A 338 12.71 -29.54 0.12
N ALA A 339 12.84 -30.12 1.32
CA ALA A 339 11.79 -30.96 1.90
C ALA A 339 10.47 -30.19 2.13
N VAL A 340 10.54 -28.90 2.47
CA VAL A 340 9.35 -28.03 2.56
C VAL A 340 8.63 -27.93 1.21
N PHE A 341 9.36 -27.71 0.11
CA PHE A 341 8.76 -27.67 -1.22
C PHE A 341 8.16 -29.03 -1.62
N GLU A 342 8.88 -30.13 -1.36
CA GLU A 342 8.43 -31.49 -1.68
C GLU A 342 7.17 -31.88 -0.92
N HIS A 343 7.03 -31.44 0.33
CA HIS A 343 5.81 -31.64 1.13
C HIS A 343 4.56 -31.11 0.43
N PHE A 344 4.68 -29.97 -0.27
CA PHE A 344 3.60 -29.35 -1.03
C PHE A 344 3.57 -29.79 -2.50
N GLY A 345 4.22 -30.91 -2.83
CA GLY A 345 4.15 -31.53 -4.16
C GLY A 345 4.99 -30.81 -5.23
N MET A 346 5.88 -29.90 -4.84
CA MET A 346 6.84 -29.31 -5.77
C MET A 346 8.05 -30.23 -5.91
N VAL A 347 8.40 -30.59 -7.13
CA VAL A 347 9.60 -31.37 -7.42
C VAL A 347 10.81 -30.45 -7.28
N THR A 348 11.80 -30.87 -6.50
CA THR A 348 13.06 -30.15 -6.34
C THR A 348 14.22 -30.87 -7.02
N LYS A 349 15.18 -30.09 -7.51
CA LYS A 349 16.45 -30.59 -8.03
C LYS A 349 17.58 -29.73 -7.50
N LYS A 350 18.49 -30.34 -6.75
CA LYS A 350 19.70 -29.68 -6.26
C LYS A 350 20.65 -29.37 -7.42
N LEU A 351 21.22 -28.18 -7.41
CA LEU A 351 22.19 -27.69 -8.39
C LEU A 351 23.60 -27.72 -7.79
N ASP A 352 24.61 -27.64 -8.65
CA ASP A 352 26.03 -27.78 -8.28
C ASP A 352 26.49 -26.75 -7.23
N ASP A 353 25.87 -25.57 -7.19
CA ASP A 353 26.16 -24.51 -6.22
C ASP A 353 25.35 -24.62 -4.91
N GLY A 354 24.68 -25.76 -4.70
CA GLY A 354 23.87 -26.03 -3.52
C GLY A 354 22.50 -25.35 -3.53
N LYS A 355 22.14 -24.61 -4.58
CA LYS A 355 20.80 -24.03 -4.77
C LYS A 355 19.83 -25.05 -5.36
N VAL A 356 18.56 -24.68 -5.46
CA VAL A 356 17.51 -25.56 -5.96
C VAL A 356 16.81 -25.01 -7.19
N GLU A 357 16.50 -25.91 -8.11
CA GLU A 357 15.49 -25.75 -9.14
C GLU A 357 14.19 -26.38 -8.63
N ILE A 358 13.08 -25.67 -8.76
CA ILE A 358 11.75 -26.15 -8.34
C ILE A 358 10.79 -26.18 -9.53
N SER A 359 9.87 -27.14 -9.53
CA SER A 359 8.88 -27.28 -10.61
C SER A 359 7.94 -26.09 -10.74
N ALA A 360 7.51 -25.52 -9.61
CA ALA A 360 6.63 -24.36 -9.50
C ALA A 360 6.86 -23.70 -8.14
N TYR A 361 6.38 -22.47 -7.96
CA TYR A 361 6.23 -21.88 -6.62
C TYR A 361 4.74 -21.69 -6.33
N ILE A 362 4.23 -22.37 -5.33
CA ILE A 362 2.83 -22.32 -4.90
C ILE A 362 2.73 -22.06 -3.39
N GLN A 363 1.64 -21.41 -2.97
CA GLN A 363 1.29 -21.31 -1.56
C GLN A 363 0.83 -22.69 -1.02
N PRO A 364 1.00 -22.96 0.29
CA PRO A 364 0.65 -24.24 0.92
C PRO A 364 -0.80 -24.70 0.72
N ASP A 365 -1.74 -23.78 0.87
CA ASP A 365 -3.18 -24.01 0.76
C ASP A 365 -3.86 -22.69 0.38
N GLU A 366 -5.11 -22.75 -0.06
CA GLU A 366 -5.90 -21.55 -0.33
C GLU A 366 -6.35 -20.82 0.96
N HIS A 367 -6.29 -21.47 2.13
CA HIS A 367 -6.70 -20.91 3.43
C HIS A 367 -5.54 -20.47 4.33
N PHE A 368 -4.30 -20.88 4.04
CA PHE A 368 -3.13 -20.50 4.83
C PHE A 368 -1.85 -20.42 3.99
N THR A 369 -0.94 -19.53 4.39
CA THR A 369 0.33 -19.26 3.70
C THR A 369 1.51 -19.93 4.40
N TYR A 370 2.71 -19.79 3.83
CA TYR A 370 3.95 -20.16 4.52
C TYR A 370 4.14 -19.38 5.83
N GLU A 371 3.77 -18.10 5.86
CA GLU A 371 3.89 -17.27 7.05
C GLU A 371 3.01 -17.78 8.19
N ASP A 372 1.79 -18.26 7.88
CA ASP A 372 0.90 -18.90 8.86
C ASP A 372 1.54 -20.16 9.49
N LEU A 373 2.37 -20.89 8.74
CA LEU A 373 3.13 -22.05 9.20
C LEU A 373 4.42 -21.66 9.94
N GLY A 374 4.73 -20.38 10.09
CA GLY A 374 5.96 -19.88 10.70
C GLY A 374 7.18 -19.90 9.76
N ILE A 375 6.96 -20.10 8.46
CA ILE A 375 8.01 -20.15 7.44
C ILE A 375 8.15 -18.75 6.81
N LYS A 376 9.35 -18.18 6.92
CA LYS A 376 9.65 -16.90 6.27
C LYS A 376 9.90 -17.13 4.79
N GLU A 377 9.00 -16.68 3.92
CA GLU A 377 9.12 -16.91 2.47
C GLU A 377 10.40 -16.32 1.86
N ASN A 378 10.92 -15.21 2.40
CA ASN A 378 12.20 -14.68 1.95
C ASN A 378 13.35 -15.67 2.14
N ASP A 379 13.27 -16.57 3.13
CA ASP A 379 14.27 -17.62 3.34
C ASP A 379 14.14 -18.75 2.31
N LEU A 380 12.91 -19.05 1.85
CA LEU A 380 12.67 -19.95 0.71
C LEU A 380 13.37 -19.42 -0.55
N PHE A 381 13.17 -18.14 -0.88
CA PHE A 381 13.78 -17.51 -2.06
C PHE A 381 15.30 -17.35 -2.00
N LYS A 382 15.94 -17.53 -0.84
CA LYS A 382 17.41 -17.56 -0.75
C LYS A 382 18.03 -18.80 -1.40
N ILE A 383 17.29 -19.90 -1.48
CA ILE A 383 17.80 -21.15 -2.04
C ILE A 383 17.29 -21.42 -3.46
N ILE A 384 16.16 -20.83 -3.86
CA ILE A 384 15.59 -21.00 -5.21
C ILE A 384 16.48 -20.27 -6.22
N LYS A 385 17.00 -21.01 -7.20
CA LYS A 385 17.76 -20.47 -8.33
C LYS A 385 17.00 -20.55 -9.64
N LYS A 386 16.08 -21.51 -9.79
CA LYS A 386 15.24 -21.68 -10.98
C LYS A 386 13.83 -22.12 -10.60
N ILE A 387 12.84 -21.60 -11.33
CA ILE A 387 11.44 -22.06 -11.24
C ILE A 387 11.00 -22.46 -12.64
N ASN A 388 10.57 -23.71 -12.83
CA ASN A 388 10.31 -24.24 -14.17
C ASN A 388 9.00 -23.76 -14.80
N ARG A 389 7.99 -23.46 -13.97
CA ARG A 389 6.70 -22.92 -14.41
C ARG A 389 6.61 -21.42 -14.20
N GLY A 390 5.48 -20.85 -14.59
CA GLY A 390 5.18 -19.45 -14.31
C GLY A 390 4.92 -19.18 -12.83
N VAL A 391 5.08 -17.92 -12.43
CA VAL A 391 4.94 -17.46 -11.04
C VAL A 391 4.06 -16.23 -11.00
N LYS A 392 3.08 -16.24 -10.10
CA LYS A 392 2.26 -15.08 -9.77
C LYS A 392 2.79 -14.48 -8.47
N PHE A 393 3.38 -13.29 -8.53
CA PHE A 393 3.90 -12.59 -7.35
C PHE A 393 2.87 -11.67 -6.69
N ARG A 394 1.66 -11.59 -7.26
CA ARG A 394 0.53 -10.91 -6.63
C ARG A 394 0.19 -11.62 -5.31
N ASP A 395 -0.01 -10.84 -4.26
CA ASP A 395 -0.41 -11.32 -2.92
C ASP A 395 0.63 -12.20 -2.19
N ILE A 396 1.89 -12.14 -2.64
CA ILE A 396 3.03 -12.80 -1.97
C ILE A 396 3.87 -11.73 -1.24
N PRO A 397 4.28 -11.93 0.04
CA PRO A 397 5.07 -10.97 0.82
C PRO A 397 6.56 -10.90 0.42
N ILE A 398 6.90 -11.16 -0.84
CA ILE A 398 8.27 -11.13 -1.37
C ILE A 398 8.58 -9.74 -1.95
N LYS A 399 9.68 -9.15 -1.47
CA LYS A 399 10.20 -7.87 -1.98
C LYS A 399 11.43 -8.02 -2.87
N ASP A 400 12.22 -9.08 -2.65
CA ASP A 400 13.46 -9.37 -3.37
C ASP A 400 13.48 -10.85 -3.79
N LEU A 401 13.73 -11.12 -5.07
CA LEU A 401 13.79 -12.47 -5.63
C LEU A 401 15.12 -13.20 -5.32
N GLY A 402 16.07 -12.53 -4.68
CA GLY A 402 17.29 -13.12 -4.17
C GLY A 402 18.15 -13.76 -5.26
N GLN A 403 18.33 -15.08 -5.15
CA GLN A 403 19.21 -15.87 -6.02
C GLN A 403 18.48 -16.46 -7.25
N LEU A 404 17.20 -16.15 -7.43
CA LEU A 404 16.43 -16.60 -8.59
C LEU A 404 17.06 -16.05 -9.87
N THR A 405 17.45 -16.94 -10.78
CA THR A 405 18.08 -16.58 -12.07
C THR A 405 17.20 -16.84 -13.27
N GLU A 406 16.24 -17.77 -13.16
CA GLU A 406 15.43 -18.23 -14.29
C GLU A 406 13.99 -18.54 -13.86
N ILE A 407 13.02 -18.00 -14.61
CA ILE A 407 11.61 -18.42 -14.57
C ILE A 407 11.27 -19.04 -15.92
N GLY A 408 10.82 -20.29 -15.91
CA GLY A 408 10.57 -21.09 -17.11
C GLY A 408 9.22 -20.86 -17.77
N GLY A 409 8.28 -20.19 -17.08
CA GLY A 409 7.00 -19.74 -17.64
C GLY A 409 6.77 -18.24 -17.50
N ASP A 410 5.51 -17.85 -17.40
CA ASP A 410 5.09 -16.45 -17.29
C ASP A 410 5.38 -15.88 -15.90
N ALA A 411 5.70 -14.59 -15.81
CA ALA A 411 5.95 -13.89 -14.56
C ALA A 411 4.98 -12.71 -14.39
N TYR A 412 4.10 -12.81 -13.39
CA TYR A 412 3.13 -11.76 -13.07
C TYR A 412 3.62 -10.94 -11.88
N PHE A 413 4.22 -9.77 -12.15
CA PHE A 413 4.63 -8.80 -11.14
C PHE A 413 3.58 -7.72 -10.89
N ALA A 414 2.47 -7.75 -11.64
CA ALA A 414 1.41 -6.76 -11.50
C ALA A 414 0.85 -6.73 -10.08
N ASN A 415 0.80 -5.53 -9.49
CA ASN A 415 0.39 -5.30 -8.09
C ASN A 415 1.16 -6.12 -7.03
N SER A 416 2.36 -6.61 -7.37
CA SER A 416 3.20 -7.37 -6.42
C SER A 416 3.96 -6.47 -5.44
N GLN A 417 4.46 -7.06 -4.35
CA GLN A 417 5.35 -6.40 -3.41
C GLN A 417 6.83 -6.40 -3.87
N VAL A 418 7.13 -7.03 -5.01
CA VAL A 418 8.49 -7.14 -5.54
C VAL A 418 9.00 -5.76 -5.91
N GLU A 419 10.10 -5.36 -5.29
CA GLU A 419 10.80 -4.09 -5.56
C GLU A 419 12.09 -4.35 -6.34
N ASN A 420 12.70 -5.53 -6.18
CA ASN A 420 13.96 -5.93 -6.78
C ASN A 420 13.89 -7.32 -7.43
N LEU A 421 14.31 -7.42 -8.69
CA LEU A 421 14.40 -8.70 -9.43
C LEU A 421 15.64 -9.52 -9.07
N GLY A 422 16.54 -9.01 -8.23
CA GLY A 422 17.71 -9.74 -7.76
C GLY A 422 18.64 -10.18 -8.90
N GLN A 423 18.93 -11.48 -8.95
CA GLN A 423 19.79 -12.10 -9.97
C GLN A 423 19.03 -12.63 -11.19
N LEU A 424 17.76 -12.28 -11.36
CA LEU A 424 16.93 -12.80 -12.44
C LEU A 424 17.48 -12.38 -13.80
N LYS A 425 17.86 -13.35 -14.64
CA LYS A 425 18.45 -13.14 -15.96
C LYS A 425 17.48 -13.47 -17.08
N THR A 426 16.64 -14.47 -16.87
CA THR A 426 15.78 -15.01 -17.93
C THR A 426 14.37 -15.29 -17.42
N ILE A 427 13.39 -14.81 -18.16
CA ILE A 427 12.01 -15.26 -18.05
C ILE A 427 11.64 -15.82 -19.42
N LYS A 428 11.27 -17.10 -19.51
CA LYS A 428 10.96 -17.74 -20.81
C LYS A 428 9.56 -17.41 -21.31
N GLY A 429 8.64 -17.06 -20.42
CA GLY A 429 7.26 -16.73 -20.77
C GLY A 429 6.99 -15.24 -20.98
N ILE A 430 5.73 -14.87 -20.78
CA ILE A 430 5.20 -13.50 -20.79
C ILE A 430 5.48 -12.82 -19.45
N VAL A 431 5.76 -11.51 -19.48
CA VAL A 431 5.99 -10.72 -18.26
C VAL A 431 5.02 -9.56 -18.15
N TYR A 432 4.38 -9.44 -17.00
CA TYR A 432 3.46 -8.34 -16.67
C TYR A 432 4.04 -7.47 -15.55
N PHE A 433 4.48 -6.26 -15.88
CA PHE A 433 4.99 -5.27 -14.92
C PHE A 433 3.97 -4.18 -14.53
N ASN A 434 2.74 -4.25 -15.05
CA ASN A 434 1.73 -3.20 -14.86
C ASN A 434 1.50 -2.90 -13.37
N HIS A 435 1.55 -1.63 -12.96
CA HIS A 435 1.43 -1.18 -11.56
C HIS A 435 2.40 -1.85 -10.55
N SER A 436 3.48 -2.48 -11.02
CA SER A 436 4.48 -3.06 -10.12
C SER A 436 5.33 -1.98 -9.43
N LYS A 437 5.93 -2.32 -8.28
CA LYS A 437 6.88 -1.47 -7.54
C LYS A 437 8.30 -1.51 -8.11
N ILE A 438 8.52 -2.29 -9.17
CA ILE A 438 9.82 -2.47 -9.81
C ILE A 438 10.18 -1.19 -10.57
N LYS A 439 11.36 -0.65 -10.29
CA LYS A 439 11.85 0.58 -10.92
C LYS A 439 12.91 0.35 -12.00
N ASN A 440 13.57 -0.82 -11.96
CA ASN A 440 14.59 -1.23 -12.91
C ASN A 440 14.59 -2.76 -13.06
N LEU A 441 15.01 -3.25 -14.24
CA LEU A 441 15.01 -4.68 -14.55
C LEU A 441 16.27 -5.45 -14.04
N GLY A 442 17.17 -4.79 -13.32
CA GLY A 442 18.35 -5.42 -12.73
C GLY A 442 19.22 -6.17 -13.76
N GLN A 443 19.38 -7.48 -13.54
CA GLN A 443 20.19 -8.38 -14.38
C GLN A 443 19.40 -9.05 -15.51
N LEU A 444 18.11 -8.73 -15.68
CA LEU A 444 17.27 -9.39 -16.66
C LEU A 444 17.78 -9.09 -18.07
N THR A 445 18.18 -10.13 -18.81
CA THR A 445 18.68 -10.01 -20.18
C THR A 445 17.67 -10.47 -21.22
N THR A 446 16.76 -11.38 -20.85
CA THR A 446 15.88 -12.05 -21.81
C THR A 446 14.47 -12.23 -21.27
N ILE A 447 13.50 -11.79 -22.06
CA ILE A 447 12.09 -12.16 -21.96
C ILE A 447 11.75 -12.99 -23.20
N GLY A 448 11.29 -14.22 -23.01
CA GLY A 448 11.13 -15.19 -24.09
C GLY A 448 9.89 -14.97 -24.94
N LEU A 449 8.82 -14.38 -24.38
CA LEU A 449 7.60 -14.05 -25.11
C LEU A 449 7.33 -12.54 -25.04
N ASP A 450 6.17 -12.13 -24.53
CA ASP A 450 5.71 -10.75 -24.51
C ASP A 450 6.12 -10.02 -23.22
N ALA A 451 6.31 -8.71 -23.31
CA ALA A 451 6.64 -7.84 -22.18
C ALA A 451 5.67 -6.66 -22.10
N HIS A 452 4.94 -6.57 -20.98
CA HIS A 452 3.98 -5.50 -20.70
C HIS A 452 4.55 -4.51 -19.67
N PHE A 453 4.82 -3.28 -20.12
CA PHE A 453 5.38 -2.19 -19.31
C PHE A 453 4.38 -1.06 -18.98
N GLY A 454 3.13 -1.17 -19.46
CA GLY A 454 2.09 -0.16 -19.26
C GLY A 454 1.93 0.19 -17.78
N GLU A 455 1.90 1.48 -17.45
CA GLU A 455 1.68 1.96 -16.07
C GLU A 455 2.68 1.44 -15.02
N SER A 456 3.81 0.89 -15.45
CA SER A 456 4.90 0.47 -14.56
C SER A 456 5.74 1.66 -14.12
N GLN A 457 6.45 1.53 -12.99
CA GLN A 457 7.42 2.53 -12.51
C GLN A 457 8.80 2.40 -13.17
N ILE A 458 8.94 1.54 -14.18
CA ILE A 458 10.20 1.24 -14.85
C ILE A 458 10.54 2.38 -15.80
N LYS A 459 11.67 3.05 -15.56
CA LYS A 459 12.19 4.11 -16.44
C LYS A 459 13.24 3.65 -17.44
N HIS A 460 13.97 2.59 -17.07
CA HIS A 460 15.10 2.06 -17.85
C HIS A 460 15.07 0.54 -17.87
N LEU A 461 15.26 -0.05 -19.05
CA LEU A 461 15.26 -1.52 -19.23
C LEU A 461 16.60 -2.18 -18.83
N GLY A 462 17.63 -1.40 -18.52
CA GLY A 462 18.91 -1.91 -18.00
C GLY A 462 19.62 -2.83 -18.98
N LYS A 463 19.87 -4.08 -18.56
CA LYS A 463 20.60 -5.12 -19.31
C LYS A 463 19.73 -5.95 -20.25
N LEU A 464 18.44 -5.64 -20.36
CA LEU A 464 17.53 -6.38 -21.23
C LEU A 464 18.01 -6.26 -22.68
N THR A 465 18.31 -7.39 -23.33
CA THR A 465 18.80 -7.42 -24.72
C THR A 465 17.76 -7.96 -25.69
N THR A 466 16.86 -8.82 -25.22
CA THR A 466 15.92 -9.54 -26.08
C THR A 466 14.53 -9.61 -25.46
N ILE A 467 13.53 -9.25 -26.27
CA ILE A 467 12.11 -9.61 -26.07
C ILE A 467 11.73 -10.53 -27.23
N GLY A 468 11.40 -11.78 -26.93
CA GLY A 468 11.25 -12.83 -27.95
C GLY A 468 10.02 -12.68 -28.83
N LYS A 469 8.98 -11.98 -28.36
CA LYS A 469 7.79 -11.65 -29.15
C LYS A 469 7.47 -10.15 -29.08
N THR A 470 6.43 -9.77 -28.35
CA THR A 470 5.85 -8.43 -28.40
C THR A 470 6.28 -7.56 -27.23
N ALA A 471 6.60 -6.30 -27.49
CA ALA A 471 6.88 -5.30 -26.46
C ALA A 471 5.78 -4.24 -26.42
N TYR A 472 5.10 -4.11 -25.28
CA TYR A 472 4.05 -3.12 -25.04
C TYR A 472 4.59 -1.99 -24.17
N PHE A 473 4.94 -0.86 -24.79
CA PHE A 473 5.40 0.36 -24.10
C PHE A 473 4.32 1.44 -23.99
N ALA A 474 3.12 1.18 -24.53
CA ALA A 474 2.02 2.14 -24.46
C ALA A 474 1.72 2.55 -23.01
N ASN A 475 1.57 3.86 -22.79
CA ASN A 475 1.35 4.47 -21.47
C ASN A 475 2.40 4.11 -20.39
N SER A 476 3.57 3.62 -20.79
CA SER A 476 4.65 3.27 -19.85
C SER A 476 5.49 4.49 -19.44
N GLN A 477 6.19 4.37 -18.32
CA GLN A 477 7.17 5.37 -17.85
C GLN A 477 8.58 5.13 -18.42
N VAL A 478 8.74 4.21 -19.37
CA VAL A 478 10.04 3.89 -19.96
C VAL A 478 10.49 5.07 -20.83
N GLU A 479 11.67 5.62 -20.53
CA GLU A 479 12.23 6.76 -21.25
C GLU A 479 13.30 6.32 -22.27
N ASN A 480 14.01 5.21 -21.99
CA ASN A 480 15.11 4.69 -22.80
C ASN A 480 15.15 3.14 -22.77
N LEU A 481 15.35 2.51 -23.94
CA LEU A 481 15.37 1.04 -24.09
C LEU A 481 16.71 0.37 -23.72
N GLY A 482 17.78 1.14 -23.52
CA GLY A 482 19.07 0.70 -23.04
C GLY A 482 19.75 -0.28 -24.00
N GLN A 483 20.05 -1.48 -23.49
CA GLN A 483 20.76 -2.54 -24.23
C GLN A 483 19.82 -3.42 -25.08
N LEU A 484 18.54 -3.09 -25.19
CA LEU A 484 17.58 -3.88 -25.95
C LEU A 484 17.98 -3.88 -27.42
N LYS A 485 18.26 -5.06 -27.99
CA LYS A 485 18.72 -5.23 -29.37
C LYS A 485 17.64 -5.73 -30.30
N THR A 486 16.78 -6.64 -29.82
CA THR A 486 15.79 -7.32 -30.64
C THR A 486 14.44 -7.40 -29.96
N ILE A 487 13.39 -7.10 -30.72
CA ILE A 487 12.00 -7.45 -30.44
C ILE A 487 11.56 -8.43 -31.53
N GLY A 488 11.19 -9.65 -31.14
CA GLY A 488 11.00 -10.74 -32.10
C GLY A 488 9.76 -10.59 -32.99
N GLU A 489 8.73 -9.90 -32.52
CA GLU A 489 7.50 -9.66 -33.28
C GLU A 489 7.14 -8.18 -33.31
N TYR A 490 6.24 -7.74 -32.44
CA TYR A 490 5.58 -6.45 -32.51
C TYR A 490 6.13 -5.47 -31.48
N ALA A 491 6.17 -4.18 -31.79
CA ALA A 491 6.54 -3.13 -30.84
C ALA A 491 5.50 -2.01 -30.84
N TYR A 492 4.90 -1.75 -29.68
CA TYR A 492 3.88 -0.71 -29.49
C TYR A 492 4.47 0.44 -28.67
N PHE A 493 4.78 1.56 -29.33
CA PHE A 493 5.26 2.80 -28.71
C PHE A 493 4.19 3.89 -28.58
N SER A 494 2.94 3.57 -28.90
CA SER A 494 1.84 4.52 -28.90
C SER A 494 1.69 5.22 -27.55
N ASP A 495 1.66 6.55 -27.54
CA ASP A 495 1.57 7.39 -26.33
C ASP A 495 2.64 7.10 -25.25
N SER A 496 3.77 6.48 -25.65
CA SER A 496 4.85 6.14 -24.72
C SER A 496 5.77 7.34 -24.44
N LYS A 497 6.46 7.28 -23.29
CA LYS A 497 7.50 8.25 -22.91
C LYS A 497 8.89 7.93 -23.50
N VAL A 498 8.99 6.91 -24.34
CA VAL A 498 10.27 6.52 -24.95
C VAL A 498 10.74 7.65 -25.85
N LYS A 499 11.97 8.12 -25.64
CA LYS A 499 12.62 9.15 -26.47
C LYS A 499 13.76 8.58 -27.32
N ASP A 500 14.36 7.49 -26.83
CA ASP A 500 15.55 6.87 -27.42
C ASP A 500 15.38 5.34 -27.46
N LEU A 501 15.51 4.79 -28.67
CA LEU A 501 15.47 3.35 -28.94
C LEU A 501 16.75 2.61 -28.50
N GLY A 502 17.80 3.32 -28.10
CA GLY A 502 19.04 2.75 -27.58
C GLY A 502 19.74 1.87 -28.61
N GLN A 503 20.03 0.63 -28.22
CA GLN A 503 20.71 -0.36 -29.08
C GLN A 503 19.76 -1.20 -29.94
N LEU A 504 18.48 -0.81 -30.06
CA LEU A 504 17.49 -1.60 -30.80
C LEU A 504 17.87 -1.62 -32.27
N THR A 505 18.10 -2.81 -32.82
CA THR A 505 18.52 -3.02 -34.23
C THR A 505 17.45 -3.70 -35.05
N LYS A 506 16.58 -4.51 -34.43
CA LYS A 506 15.60 -5.33 -35.14
C LYS A 506 14.26 -5.41 -34.44
N ILE A 507 13.19 -5.21 -35.23
CA ILE A 507 11.80 -5.56 -34.90
C ILE A 507 11.34 -6.59 -35.94
N GLY A 508 10.97 -7.79 -35.50
CA GLY A 508 10.74 -8.92 -36.42
C GLY A 508 9.43 -8.87 -37.21
N LYS A 509 8.43 -8.11 -36.76
CA LYS A 509 7.18 -7.85 -37.49
C LYS A 509 6.94 -6.34 -37.56
N SER A 510 5.82 -5.86 -37.01
CA SER A 510 5.35 -4.48 -37.20
C SER A 510 5.61 -3.59 -35.98
N VAL A 511 5.69 -2.28 -36.21
CA VAL A 511 5.91 -1.27 -35.17
C VAL A 511 4.94 -0.09 -35.31
N TRP A 512 4.44 0.42 -34.18
CA TRP A 512 3.57 1.58 -34.11
C TRP A 512 4.17 2.68 -33.26
N PHE A 513 4.40 3.85 -33.86
CA PHE A 513 5.03 5.03 -33.23
C PHE A 513 4.06 6.17 -32.92
N SER A 514 2.76 5.99 -33.13
CA SER A 514 1.75 7.05 -33.02
C SER A 514 1.82 7.81 -31.69
N ASN A 515 1.86 9.14 -31.74
CA ASN A 515 2.03 10.02 -30.58
C ASN A 515 3.25 9.75 -29.67
N SER A 516 4.22 8.94 -30.09
CA SER A 516 5.43 8.67 -29.30
C SER A 516 6.35 9.90 -29.22
N GLN A 517 7.25 9.91 -28.22
CA GLN A 517 8.25 10.97 -28.04
C GLN A 517 9.57 10.72 -28.80
N ILE A 518 9.60 9.73 -29.69
CA ILE A 518 10.78 9.33 -30.45
C ILE A 518 11.00 10.30 -31.61
N GLU A 519 12.20 10.88 -31.72
CA GLU A 519 12.57 11.79 -32.82
C GLU A 519 13.49 11.15 -33.87
N SER A 520 14.26 10.12 -33.50
CA SER A 520 15.15 9.36 -34.40
C SER A 520 15.05 7.86 -34.12
N LEU A 521 15.12 7.04 -35.16
CA LEU A 521 15.15 5.57 -35.03
C LEU A 521 16.53 5.02 -34.62
N GLY A 522 17.56 5.87 -34.60
CA GLY A 522 18.88 5.51 -34.08
C GLY A 522 19.51 4.30 -34.77
N GLN A 523 19.74 3.21 -34.03
CA GLN A 523 20.41 2.00 -34.51
C GLN A 523 19.47 0.99 -35.19
N LEU A 524 18.16 1.27 -35.28
CA LEU A 524 17.20 0.35 -35.86
C LEU A 524 17.49 0.17 -37.35
N THR A 525 17.82 -1.06 -37.77
CA THR A 525 18.12 -1.37 -39.18
C THR A 525 16.98 -2.10 -39.88
N THR A 526 16.20 -2.89 -39.14
CA THR A 526 15.22 -3.82 -39.74
C THR A 526 13.86 -3.75 -39.04
N ILE A 527 12.81 -3.56 -39.84
CA ILE A 527 11.41 -3.81 -39.48
C ILE A 527 10.88 -4.91 -40.42
N GLY A 528 10.50 -6.06 -39.87
CA GLY A 528 10.20 -7.24 -40.67
C GLY A 528 8.87 -7.18 -41.43
N LYS A 529 7.92 -6.36 -40.96
CA LYS A 529 6.63 -6.10 -41.63
C LYS A 529 6.36 -4.60 -41.66
N ASP A 530 5.27 -4.14 -41.06
CA ASP A 530 4.74 -2.81 -41.28
C ASP A 530 5.31 -1.78 -40.30
N ALA A 531 5.42 -0.54 -40.73
CA ALA A 531 5.88 0.57 -39.90
C ALA A 531 4.88 1.72 -39.93
N ASP A 532 4.28 2.01 -38.78
CA ASP A 532 3.34 3.13 -38.64
C ASP A 532 4.03 4.31 -37.95
N PHE A 533 4.28 5.34 -38.75
CA PHE A 533 4.83 6.64 -38.35
C PHE A 533 3.77 7.71 -38.15
N SER A 534 2.50 7.42 -38.44
CA SER A 534 1.40 8.39 -38.31
C SER A 534 1.40 9.04 -36.94
N THR A 535 1.15 10.35 -36.88
CA THR A 535 1.14 11.18 -35.67
C THR A 535 2.40 11.17 -34.78
N SER A 536 3.47 10.49 -35.20
CA SER A 536 4.72 10.41 -34.45
C SER A 536 5.56 11.69 -34.56
N ARG A 537 6.62 11.79 -33.76
CA ARG A 537 7.58 12.90 -33.78
C ARG A 537 8.86 12.57 -34.55
N ILE A 538 8.89 11.44 -35.25
CA ILE A 538 10.08 10.95 -35.93
C ILE A 538 10.42 11.88 -37.10
N LYS A 539 11.67 12.35 -37.12
CA LYS A 539 12.24 13.23 -38.15
C LYS A 539 13.40 12.57 -38.90
N ASP A 540 13.99 11.53 -38.30
CA ASP A 540 15.18 10.85 -38.79
C ASP A 540 15.02 9.32 -38.71
N LEU A 541 15.19 8.64 -39.84
CA LEU A 541 15.12 7.18 -39.91
C LEU A 541 16.42 6.50 -39.44
N GLY A 542 17.47 7.25 -39.11
CA GLY A 542 18.72 6.73 -38.55
C GLY A 542 19.37 5.72 -39.49
N LYS A 543 19.64 4.51 -38.98
CA LYS A 543 20.25 3.41 -39.75
C LYS A 543 19.24 2.45 -40.38
N LEU A 544 17.99 2.87 -40.56
CA LEU A 544 16.97 1.98 -41.12
C LEU A 544 17.33 1.59 -42.56
N GLU A 545 17.43 0.29 -42.81
CA GLU A 545 17.82 -0.28 -44.11
C GLU A 545 16.67 -1.05 -44.75
N TYR A 546 15.77 -1.64 -43.95
CA TYR A 546 14.74 -2.55 -44.46
C TYR A 546 13.40 -2.44 -43.72
N ILE A 547 12.32 -2.34 -44.52
CA ILE A 547 10.93 -2.55 -44.09
C ILE A 547 10.28 -3.61 -44.99
N GLY A 548 9.85 -4.72 -44.39
CA GLY A 548 9.32 -5.87 -45.13
C GLY A 548 7.84 -5.78 -45.50
N GLY A 549 7.11 -4.82 -44.94
CA GLY A 549 5.68 -4.59 -45.18
C GLY A 549 5.40 -3.14 -45.55
N ASP A 550 4.21 -2.69 -45.18
CA ASP A 550 3.66 -1.39 -45.56
C ASP A 550 4.12 -0.27 -44.61
N VAL A 551 4.16 0.95 -45.12
CA VAL A 551 4.60 2.15 -44.39
C VAL A 551 3.46 3.15 -44.32
N TYR A 552 3.09 3.51 -43.10
CA TYR A 552 2.00 4.45 -42.83
C TYR A 552 2.55 5.77 -42.27
N PHE A 553 2.04 6.89 -42.74
CA PHE A 553 2.38 8.23 -42.25
C PHE A 553 1.21 9.19 -42.45
N ASP A 554 1.36 10.42 -41.98
CA ASP A 554 0.38 11.47 -42.09
C ASP A 554 1.06 12.79 -42.49
N SER A 555 0.30 13.88 -42.50
CA SER A 555 0.82 15.22 -42.81
C SER A 555 2.00 15.66 -41.93
N LYS A 556 2.18 15.10 -40.72
CA LYS A 556 3.29 15.43 -39.81
C LYS A 556 4.57 14.68 -40.15
N THR A 557 4.45 13.46 -40.69
CA THR A 557 5.57 12.56 -40.99
C THR A 557 5.82 12.36 -42.48
N LYS A 558 5.05 13.03 -43.34
CA LYS A 558 5.24 13.04 -44.80
C LYS A 558 6.65 13.47 -45.26
N GLY A 559 7.41 14.18 -44.43
CA GLY A 559 8.76 14.64 -44.76
C GLY A 559 9.86 13.58 -44.64
N LEU A 560 9.57 12.37 -44.12
CA LEU A 560 10.56 11.32 -43.95
C LEU A 560 11.14 10.84 -45.29
N ASP A 561 12.47 10.77 -45.35
CA ASP A 561 13.25 10.33 -46.51
C ASP A 561 13.52 8.81 -46.46
N PHE A 562 12.83 8.07 -47.33
CA PHE A 562 12.97 6.62 -47.47
C PHE A 562 13.92 6.21 -48.62
N SER A 563 14.60 7.16 -49.28
CA SER A 563 15.41 6.90 -50.49
C SER A 563 16.52 5.87 -50.28
N LYS A 564 17.01 5.72 -49.05
CA LYS A 564 18.06 4.77 -48.65
C LYS A 564 17.53 3.51 -47.95
N VAL A 565 16.21 3.34 -47.89
CA VAL A 565 15.56 2.21 -47.22
C VAL A 565 14.97 1.28 -48.27
N TYR A 566 15.18 -0.03 -48.13
CA TYR A 566 14.49 -1.03 -48.93
C TYR A 566 13.08 -1.25 -48.37
N ILE A 567 12.06 -0.95 -49.17
CA ILE A 567 10.65 -1.13 -48.80
C ILE A 567 10.01 -2.18 -49.71
N LYS A 568 9.52 -3.27 -49.13
CA LYS A 568 8.82 -4.32 -49.89
C LYS A 568 7.35 -3.98 -50.14
N GLY A 569 6.68 -3.38 -49.14
CA GLY A 569 5.27 -3.03 -49.20
C GLY A 569 4.99 -1.70 -49.92
N LYS A 570 3.86 -1.10 -49.57
CA LYS A 570 3.32 0.14 -50.12
C LYS A 570 3.42 1.27 -49.09
N PHE A 571 3.22 2.50 -49.57
CA PHE A 571 3.14 3.67 -48.73
C PHE A 571 1.69 4.12 -48.63
N TYR A 572 1.24 4.43 -47.42
CA TYR A 572 -0.09 4.94 -47.15
C TYR A 572 0.00 6.25 -46.35
N GLU A 573 -0.74 7.25 -46.81
CA GLU A 573 -0.89 8.54 -46.13
C GLU A 573 -2.31 8.63 -45.55
N PHE A 574 -2.42 8.93 -44.26
CA PHE A 574 -3.68 9.27 -43.61
C PHE A 574 -3.98 10.77 -43.80
N ASP A 575 -5.21 11.09 -44.23
CA ASP A 575 -5.71 12.46 -44.26
C ASP A 575 -6.13 12.95 -42.85
N ALA A 576 -6.60 14.21 -42.77
CA ALA A 576 -6.97 14.83 -41.50
C ALA A 576 -8.18 14.15 -40.82
N GLU A 577 -8.98 13.44 -41.61
CA GLU A 577 -10.15 12.66 -41.20
C GLU A 577 -9.79 11.20 -40.87
N GLY A 578 -8.51 10.82 -40.98
CA GLY A 578 -8.02 9.46 -40.67
C GLY A 578 -8.26 8.43 -41.77
N LYS A 579 -8.63 8.86 -42.98
CA LYS A 579 -8.82 7.97 -44.12
C LYS A 579 -7.48 7.69 -44.81
N GLU A 580 -7.27 6.43 -45.13
CA GLU A 580 -6.04 5.92 -45.75
C GLU A 580 -6.05 6.10 -47.28
N LYS A 581 -4.94 6.57 -47.84
CA LYS A 581 -4.70 6.62 -49.29
C LYS A 581 -3.32 6.08 -49.64
N GLU A 582 -3.25 5.14 -50.58
CA GLU A 582 -1.98 4.68 -51.14
C GLU A 582 -1.30 5.80 -51.92
N ILE A 583 0.01 5.99 -51.68
CA ILE A 583 0.83 6.96 -52.40
C ILE A 583 2.17 6.35 -52.86
N PHE A 584 2.90 7.12 -53.66
CA PHE A 584 4.25 6.76 -54.08
C PHE A 584 5.31 7.58 -53.32
N LYS A 585 6.39 6.91 -52.89
CA LYS A 585 7.60 7.56 -52.35
C LYS A 585 8.87 6.86 -52.86
N PRO A 586 9.97 7.61 -53.11
CA PRO A 586 11.26 7.02 -53.47
C PRO A 586 11.80 6.12 -52.37
N CYS A 587 12.30 4.93 -52.75
CA CYS A 587 12.97 3.97 -51.88
C CYS A 587 13.90 3.05 -52.69
N LEU A 588 14.80 2.29 -52.04
CA LEU A 588 15.80 1.45 -52.75
C LEU A 588 15.19 0.37 -53.65
N ASN A 589 13.97 -0.09 -53.34
CA ASN A 589 13.27 -1.12 -54.12
C ASN A 589 12.37 -0.54 -55.22
N ARG A 590 12.27 0.79 -55.33
CA ARG A 590 11.51 1.48 -56.39
C ARG A 590 12.29 2.72 -56.87
N PRO A 591 13.38 2.52 -57.65
CA PRO A 591 14.18 3.64 -58.18
C PRO A 591 13.42 4.55 -59.14
N ASP A 592 12.31 4.08 -59.70
CA ASP A 592 11.67 4.65 -60.87
C ASP A 592 10.25 5.13 -60.51
N GLY A 593 10.12 6.45 -60.36
CA GLY A 593 8.89 7.17 -60.01
C GLY A 593 7.74 6.95 -61.00
N LYS A 594 7.06 5.80 -60.88
CA LYS A 594 5.76 5.51 -61.48
C LYS A 594 4.81 4.92 -60.45
#